data_AF-A0A2D6HJZ3-F1
#
_entry.id   AF-A0A2D6HJZ3-F1
#
_cell.length_a   1.000
_cell.length_b   1.000
_cell.length_c   1.000
_cell.angle_alpha   90.00
_cell.angle_beta   90.00
_cell.angle_gamma   90.00
#
_symmetry.space_group_name_H-M   'P 1'
#
loop_
_entity.id
_entity.type
_entity.pdbx_description
1 polymer ?
#
loop_
_entity_poly.entity_id
_entity_poly.type
_entity_poly.pdbx_seq_one_letter_code
_entity_poly.pdbx_strand_id
1 'polypeptide(L)'
;MTTVSRLTLLLTGALLLASPAQAREAANLEPDKEVQRDGLDYQADVRAAADRETHVADTALVFTNTGPETLRVVCRAIDGEGRAIGSRAGASVPAGGLRYIRASDLSDGEDFVGSAMCKASGFVIASGVFLAPGAVTDIPVHQRAHRRQSPMRFPLVATY
;
A
#
# COMPACT_ATOMS: atom_id res chain seq x y z
N MET A 1 -53.44 -56.10 -14.00
CA MET A 1 -53.83 -55.79 -12.61
C MET A 1 -52.75 -56.41 -11.73
N THR A 2 -51.88 -55.73 -10.99
CA THR A 2 -51.82 -54.36 -10.45
C THR A 2 -50.35 -53.92 -10.37
N THR A 3 -50.14 -52.64 -10.66
CA THR A 3 -48.92 -51.82 -10.65
C THR A 3 -48.53 -51.31 -9.26
N VAL A 4 -47.39 -50.59 -9.20
CA VAL A 4 -46.94 -49.55 -8.20
C VAL A 4 -45.73 -50.05 -7.37
N SER A 5 -44.45 -49.77 -7.67
CA SER A 5 -43.71 -48.49 -7.87
C SER A 5 -43.76 -47.55 -6.67
N ARG A 6 -42.62 -47.34 -5.98
CA ARG A 6 -42.13 -46.00 -5.61
C ARG A 6 -40.77 -46.04 -4.91
N LEU A 7 -39.79 -45.67 -5.74
CA LEU A 7 -38.42 -45.28 -5.47
C LEU A 7 -38.41 -43.79 -5.08
N THR A 8 -38.12 -43.43 -3.83
CA THR A 8 -37.81 -42.04 -3.38
C THR A 8 -37.44 -42.14 -1.89
N LEU A 9 -36.33 -41.60 -1.37
CA LEU A 9 -35.92 -40.20 -1.41
C LEU A 9 -34.40 -40.12 -1.13
N LEU A 10 -33.60 -39.71 -2.11
CA LEU A 10 -32.23 -39.24 -1.89
C LEU A 10 -32.35 -37.78 -1.42
N LEU A 11 -32.25 -37.55 -0.10
CA LEU A 11 -32.19 -36.19 0.44
C LEU A 11 -30.88 -35.54 0.00
N THR A 12 -31.04 -34.62 -0.94
CA THR A 12 -30.03 -33.72 -1.48
C THR A 12 -29.70 -32.67 -0.41
N GLY A 13 -28.75 -33.00 0.46
CA GLY A 13 -28.21 -32.10 1.47
C GLY A 13 -26.90 -31.45 1.01
N ALA A 14 -26.88 -30.81 -0.16
CA ALA A 14 -25.76 -29.97 -0.56
C ALA A 14 -25.93 -28.59 0.09
N LEU A 15 -25.63 -28.50 1.39
CA LEU A 15 -25.51 -27.21 2.07
C LEU A 15 -24.43 -26.39 1.35
N LEU A 16 -24.84 -25.21 0.91
CA LEU A 16 -24.00 -24.18 0.32
C LEU A 16 -22.85 -23.82 1.27
N LEU A 17 -21.68 -24.41 1.06
CA LEU A 17 -20.40 -23.87 1.53
C LEU A 17 -20.02 -22.70 0.63
N ALA A 18 -20.78 -21.61 0.72
CA ALA A 18 -20.37 -20.31 0.19
C ALA A 18 -19.09 -19.90 0.94
N SER A 19 -17.95 -20.11 0.29
CA SER A 19 -16.62 -19.89 0.88
C SER A 19 -16.43 -18.40 1.23
N PRO A 20 -16.13 -18.02 2.48
CA PRO A 20 -15.82 -16.65 2.86
C PRO A 20 -14.37 -16.26 2.48
N ALA A 21 -13.89 -16.69 1.31
CA ALA A 21 -12.52 -16.42 0.86
C ALA A 21 -12.33 -14.95 0.44
N GLN A 22 -13.40 -14.27 0.02
CA GLN A 22 -13.34 -12.91 -0.54
C GLN A 22 -13.26 -11.81 0.53
N ALA A 23 -13.63 -12.11 1.78
CA ALA A 23 -13.64 -11.11 2.87
C ALA A 23 -12.24 -10.85 3.48
N ARG A 24 -11.28 -11.77 3.32
CA ARG A 24 -9.92 -11.60 3.88
C ARG A 24 -9.02 -10.69 3.05
N GLU A 25 -9.34 -10.46 1.78
CA GLU A 25 -8.52 -9.65 0.88
C GLU A 25 -8.84 -8.15 1.04
N ALA A 26 -10.11 -7.79 1.25
CA ALA A 26 -10.53 -6.41 1.52
C ALA A 26 -9.99 -5.87 2.86
N ALA A 27 -9.90 -6.72 3.90
CA ALA A 27 -9.38 -6.33 5.22
C ALA A 27 -7.91 -5.87 5.20
N ASN A 28 -7.15 -6.18 4.14
CA ASN A 28 -5.72 -5.85 4.02
C ASN A 28 -5.44 -4.43 3.48
N LEU A 29 -6.46 -3.69 3.06
CA LEU A 29 -6.30 -2.35 2.46
C LEU A 29 -6.97 -1.22 3.25
N GLU A 30 -7.43 -1.47 4.47
CA GLU A 30 -7.89 -0.41 5.37
C GLU A 30 -6.70 0.14 6.16
N PRO A 31 -6.26 1.40 5.94
CA PRO A 31 -5.15 1.97 6.69
C PRO A 31 -5.58 2.45 8.07
N ASP A 32 -4.61 2.63 8.98
CA ASP A 32 -4.85 3.26 10.27
C ASP A 32 -4.92 4.80 10.12
N LYS A 33 -4.24 5.34 9.11
CA LYS A 33 -4.35 6.75 8.69
C LYS A 33 -4.39 6.93 7.17
N GLU A 34 -5.19 7.88 6.70
CA GLU A 34 -5.22 8.28 5.28
C GLU A 34 -4.40 9.55 5.07
N VAL A 35 -3.42 9.48 4.16
CA VAL A 35 -2.55 10.59 3.77
C VAL A 35 -3.07 11.21 2.47
N GLN A 36 -3.28 12.53 2.48
CA GLN A 36 -3.82 13.28 1.34
C GLN A 36 -2.80 14.22 0.69
N ARG A 37 -1.53 13.81 0.57
CA ARG A 37 -0.51 14.62 -0.11
C ARG A 37 -0.41 14.30 -1.60
N ASP A 38 -0.29 15.33 -2.43
CA ASP A 38 -0.29 15.23 -3.89
C ASP A 38 1.05 15.63 -4.53
N GLY A 39 1.04 15.90 -5.85
CA GLY A 39 2.25 16.29 -6.58
C GLY A 39 2.79 17.68 -6.26
N LEU A 40 1.95 18.62 -5.83
CA LEU A 40 2.39 19.94 -5.41
C LEU A 40 3.09 19.87 -4.04
N ASP A 41 2.50 19.12 -3.12
CA ASP A 41 3.12 18.84 -1.81
C ASP A 41 4.47 18.14 -1.99
N TYR A 42 4.52 17.17 -2.91
CA TYR A 42 5.76 16.45 -3.23
C TYR A 42 6.84 17.38 -3.78
N GLN A 43 6.50 18.28 -4.69
CA GLN A 43 7.44 19.27 -5.21
C GLN A 43 7.94 20.23 -4.13
N ALA A 44 7.07 20.62 -3.20
CA ALA A 44 7.46 21.46 -2.07
C ALA A 44 8.45 20.73 -1.14
N ASP A 45 8.18 19.47 -0.77
CA ASP A 45 9.07 18.65 0.05
C ASP A 45 10.45 18.44 -0.62
N VAL A 46 10.46 18.17 -1.94
CA VAL A 46 11.69 18.03 -2.72
C VAL A 46 12.51 19.31 -2.74
N ARG A 47 11.87 20.48 -2.93
CA ARG A 47 12.55 21.78 -2.89
C ARG A 47 13.11 22.07 -1.51
N ALA A 48 12.31 21.89 -0.45
CA ALA A 48 12.74 22.11 0.93
C ALA A 48 13.96 21.24 1.29
N ALA A 49 13.98 19.98 0.82
CA ALA A 49 15.15 19.10 0.96
C ALA A 49 16.37 19.65 0.20
N ALA A 50 16.21 19.98 -1.09
CA ALA A 50 17.30 20.48 -1.94
C ALA A 50 17.90 21.81 -1.41
N ASP A 51 17.06 22.72 -0.95
CA ASP A 51 17.43 24.07 -0.47
C ASP A 51 17.90 24.06 1.00
N ARG A 52 17.98 22.89 1.64
CA ARG A 52 18.41 22.69 3.04
C ARG A 52 17.52 23.40 4.06
N GLU A 53 16.25 23.58 3.73
CA GLU A 53 15.25 24.17 4.62
C GLU A 53 14.74 23.16 5.67
N THR A 54 15.08 21.89 5.50
CA THR A 54 14.82 20.82 6.45
C THR A 54 16.09 20.38 7.17
N HIS A 55 15.93 19.85 8.39
CA HIS A 55 16.99 19.20 9.17
C HIS A 55 16.80 17.68 9.27
N VAL A 56 15.76 17.14 8.61
CA VAL A 56 15.40 15.73 8.67
C VAL A 56 15.70 15.01 7.36
N ALA A 57 16.05 13.73 7.47
CA ALA A 57 16.12 12.78 6.38
C ALA A 57 14.86 11.90 6.38
N ASP A 58 14.18 11.82 5.25
CA ASP A 58 12.94 11.07 5.10
C ASP A 58 12.91 10.37 3.73
N THR A 59 12.06 9.38 3.59
CA THR A 59 11.85 8.68 2.32
C THR A 59 10.43 8.93 1.84
N ALA A 60 10.28 9.53 0.66
CA ALA A 60 9.00 9.62 -0.03
C ALA A 60 8.73 8.34 -0.84
N LEU A 61 7.62 7.67 -0.55
CA LEU A 61 7.06 6.57 -1.30
C LEU A 61 6.00 7.13 -2.25
N VAL A 62 6.33 7.21 -3.54
CA VAL A 62 5.51 7.86 -4.57
C VAL A 62 4.77 6.81 -5.38
N PHE A 63 3.46 7.01 -5.54
CA PHE A 63 2.57 6.12 -6.28
C PHE A 63 1.86 6.89 -7.39
N THR A 64 2.08 6.47 -8.63
CA THR A 64 1.45 7.06 -9.82
C THR A 64 0.44 6.10 -10.41
N ASN A 65 -0.78 6.57 -10.61
CA ASN A 65 -1.87 5.82 -11.20
C ASN A 65 -2.14 6.32 -12.63
N THR A 66 -1.80 5.51 -13.62
CA THR A 66 -2.05 5.80 -15.04
C THR A 66 -3.40 5.25 -15.52
N GLY A 67 -4.14 4.56 -14.64
CA GLY A 67 -5.44 3.98 -14.93
C GLY A 67 -6.59 4.98 -14.82
N PRO A 68 -7.81 4.55 -15.21
CA PRO A 68 -9.00 5.41 -15.26
C PRO A 68 -9.77 5.50 -13.93
N GLU A 69 -9.44 4.66 -12.95
CA GLU A 69 -10.13 4.58 -11.66
C GLU A 69 -9.20 4.96 -10.52
N THR A 70 -9.73 5.50 -9.42
CA THR A 70 -8.96 5.75 -8.20
C THR A 70 -8.48 4.43 -7.61
N LEU A 71 -7.19 4.35 -7.28
CA LEU A 71 -6.59 3.19 -6.63
C LEU A 71 -6.28 3.50 -5.17
N ARG A 72 -6.40 2.49 -4.30
CA ARG A 72 -6.02 2.59 -2.90
C ARG A 72 -4.67 1.92 -2.69
N VAL A 73 -3.76 2.60 -2.02
CA VAL A 73 -2.47 2.07 -1.58
C VAL A 73 -2.43 2.06 -0.06
N VAL A 74 -1.91 0.99 0.53
CA VAL A 74 -1.61 0.91 1.98
C VAL A 74 -0.19 0.40 2.17
N CYS A 75 0.53 1.04 3.08
CA CYS A 75 1.91 0.79 3.42
C CYS A 75 2.07 0.52 4.92
N ARG A 76 3.09 -0.26 5.27
CA ARG A 76 3.53 -0.49 6.65
C ARG A 76 5.05 -0.55 6.72
N ALA A 77 5.65 0.10 7.72
CA ALA A 77 7.07 -0.05 8.01
C ALA A 77 7.37 -1.40 8.68
N ILE A 78 8.50 -2.00 8.33
CA ILE A 78 9.02 -3.25 8.89
C ILE A 78 10.53 -3.16 9.16
N ASP A 79 10.98 -3.67 10.30
CA ASP A 79 12.40 -3.72 10.68
C ASP A 79 13.18 -4.85 9.97
N GLY A 80 14.45 -5.00 10.33
CA GLY A 80 15.33 -6.05 9.81
C GLY A 80 14.90 -7.47 10.17
N GLU A 81 14.08 -7.64 11.21
CA GLU A 81 13.49 -8.93 11.61
C GLU A 81 12.13 -9.17 10.93
N GLY A 82 11.63 -8.20 10.15
CA GLY A 82 10.31 -8.23 9.51
C GLY A 82 9.17 -7.91 10.47
N ARG A 83 9.46 -7.44 11.69
CA ARG A 83 8.45 -6.95 12.63
C ARG A 83 7.99 -5.58 12.18
N ALA A 84 6.71 -5.31 12.34
CA ALA A 84 6.18 -4.05 11.92
C ALA A 84 6.42 -2.94 12.93
N ILE A 85 6.58 -1.72 12.42
CA ILE A 85 6.81 -0.50 13.19
C ILE A 85 5.70 0.50 12.87
N GLY A 86 5.28 1.23 13.90
CA GLY A 86 4.25 2.27 13.82
C GLY A 86 2.94 1.81 13.19
N SER A 87 2.24 2.79 12.60
CA SER A 87 0.91 2.63 12.02
C SER A 87 0.95 2.34 10.52
N ARG A 88 -0.14 1.77 10.00
CA ARG A 88 -0.33 1.62 8.55
C ARG A 88 -0.85 2.93 7.97
N ALA A 89 -0.14 3.48 7.00
CA ALA A 89 -0.61 4.64 6.26
C ALA A 89 -1.16 4.22 4.89
N GLY A 90 -2.23 4.85 4.44
CA GLY A 90 -2.80 4.65 3.12
C GLY A 90 -2.99 5.95 2.36
N ALA A 91 -3.14 5.83 1.05
CA ALA A 91 -3.43 6.94 0.16
C ALA A 91 -4.35 6.50 -0.99
N SER A 92 -5.30 7.37 -1.31
CA SER A 92 -6.21 7.23 -2.46
C SER A 92 -5.61 7.96 -3.66
N VAL A 93 -5.03 7.19 -4.59
CA VAL A 93 -4.33 7.67 -5.78
C VAL A 93 -5.35 7.90 -6.91
N PRO A 94 -5.64 9.16 -7.27
CA PRO A 94 -6.66 9.47 -8.26
C PRO A 94 -6.27 8.93 -9.65
N ALA A 95 -7.27 8.72 -10.50
CA ALA A 95 -7.06 8.37 -11.91
C ALA A 95 -6.17 9.41 -12.60
N GLY A 96 -5.16 8.95 -13.34
CA GLY A 96 -4.20 9.82 -14.03
C GLY A 96 -3.33 10.70 -13.12
N GLY A 97 -3.30 10.45 -11.81
CA GLY A 97 -2.61 11.28 -10.85
C GLY A 97 -1.60 10.52 -9.99
N LEU A 98 -1.11 11.22 -8.96
CA LEU A 98 -0.11 10.68 -8.04
C LEU A 98 -0.45 11.07 -6.59
N ARG A 99 0.02 10.24 -5.66
CA ARG A 99 0.06 10.52 -4.21
C ARG A 99 1.37 10.00 -3.65
N TYR A 100 1.78 10.52 -2.50
CA TYR A 100 2.93 9.98 -1.80
C TYR A 100 2.75 9.91 -0.29
N ILE A 101 3.39 8.90 0.30
CA ILE A 101 3.49 8.67 1.74
C ILE A 101 4.95 8.89 2.12
N ARG A 102 5.25 9.44 3.30
CA ARG A 102 6.63 9.57 3.79
C ARG A 102 6.95 8.42 4.74
N ALA A 103 8.22 8.09 4.96
CA ALA A 103 8.59 7.07 5.94
C ALA A 103 8.18 7.51 7.35
N SER A 104 8.31 8.80 7.63
CA SER A 104 7.82 9.46 8.83
C SER A 104 6.33 9.23 9.10
N ASP A 105 5.54 9.00 8.05
CA ASP A 105 4.13 8.69 8.21
C ASP A 105 3.87 7.27 8.74
N LEU A 106 4.83 6.38 8.58
CA LEU A 106 4.75 4.98 8.94
C LEU A 106 5.42 4.71 10.30
N SER A 107 6.37 5.54 10.71
CA SER A 107 7.07 5.40 11.99
C SER A 107 6.40 6.14 13.16
N ASP A 108 5.25 6.79 12.93
CA ASP A 108 4.51 7.58 13.93
C ASP A 108 5.34 8.68 14.61
N GLY A 109 6.32 9.25 13.92
CA GLY A 109 7.18 10.29 14.50
C GLY A 109 8.54 9.81 15.00
N GLU A 110 8.81 8.51 14.93
CA GLU A 110 10.05 7.95 15.48
C GLU A 110 11.14 7.79 14.41
N ASP A 111 12.39 7.88 14.85
CA ASP A 111 13.57 7.57 14.03
C ASP A 111 13.55 6.11 13.60
N PHE A 112 13.75 5.86 12.32
CA PHE A 112 13.64 4.53 11.77
C PHE A 112 14.46 4.30 10.51
N VAL A 113 15.12 3.13 10.44
CA VAL A 113 15.76 2.59 9.24
C VAL A 113 15.28 1.17 9.01
N GLY A 114 14.77 0.88 7.82
CA GLY A 114 14.31 -0.46 7.46
C GLY A 114 13.64 -0.54 6.10
N SER A 115 12.44 -1.11 6.01
CA SER A 115 11.69 -1.20 4.76
C SER A 115 10.22 -0.88 4.93
N ALA A 116 9.55 -0.45 3.86
CA ALA A 116 8.10 -0.43 3.78
C ALA A 116 7.62 -1.58 2.92
N MET A 117 6.56 -2.24 3.35
CA MET A 117 5.75 -3.11 2.52
C MET A 117 4.45 -2.41 2.16
N CYS A 118 4.22 -2.22 0.87
CA CYS A 118 3.01 -1.60 0.36
C CYS A 118 2.21 -2.54 -0.54
N LYS A 119 0.90 -2.35 -0.57
CA LYS A 119 -0.03 -3.02 -1.47
C LYS A 119 -0.96 -2.00 -2.08
N ALA A 120 -1.20 -2.13 -3.39
CA ALA A 120 -2.18 -1.34 -4.12
C ALA A 120 -3.36 -2.22 -4.56
N SER A 121 -4.57 -1.64 -4.61
CA SER A 121 -5.79 -2.29 -5.13
C SER A 121 -5.78 -2.55 -6.65
N GLY A 122 -4.72 -2.11 -7.34
CA GLY A 122 -4.51 -2.29 -8.77
C GLY A 122 -3.04 -2.09 -9.14
N PHE A 123 -2.79 -1.79 -10.41
CA PHE A 123 -1.44 -1.47 -10.88
C PHE A 123 -1.15 0.02 -10.70
N VAL A 124 -0.12 0.33 -9.92
CA VAL A 124 0.47 1.68 -9.79
C VAL A 124 1.91 1.61 -10.25
N ILE A 125 2.46 2.71 -10.76
CA ILE A 125 3.91 2.86 -10.93
C ILE A 125 4.46 3.39 -9.61
N ALA A 126 5.33 2.62 -8.97
CA ALA A 126 5.92 2.99 -7.69
C ALA A 126 7.36 3.48 -7.85
N SER A 127 7.70 4.56 -7.14
CA SER A 127 9.05 5.09 -7.05
C SER A 127 9.33 5.55 -5.63
N GLY A 128 10.58 5.51 -5.21
CA GLY A 128 11.00 5.95 -3.88
C GLY A 128 12.05 7.03 -4.03
N VAL A 129 11.98 8.06 -3.20
CA VAL A 129 12.94 9.17 -3.19
C VAL A 129 13.39 9.44 -1.77
N PHE A 130 14.70 9.42 -1.57
CA PHE A 130 15.34 9.86 -0.32
C PHE A 130 15.47 11.38 -0.33
N LEU A 131 14.93 12.02 0.70
CA LEU A 131 14.90 13.45 0.93
C LEU A 131 15.77 13.74 2.14
N ALA A 132 16.89 14.43 1.97
CA ALA A 132 17.76 14.84 3.05
C ALA A 132 18.25 16.28 2.82
N PRO A 133 18.77 16.96 3.86
CA PRO A 133 19.23 18.34 3.71
C PRO A 133 20.35 18.44 2.66
N GLY A 134 20.03 19.07 1.52
CA GLY A 134 20.94 19.23 0.37
C GLY A 134 21.10 17.98 -0.50
N ALA A 135 20.27 16.96 -0.33
CA ALA A 135 20.32 15.72 -1.09
C ALA A 135 18.91 15.21 -1.45
N VAL A 136 18.68 14.98 -2.73
CA VAL A 136 17.48 14.33 -3.25
C VAL A 136 17.93 13.23 -4.18
N THR A 137 17.61 11.98 -3.84
CA THR A 137 18.15 10.81 -4.54
C THR A 137 17.07 9.75 -4.71
N ASP A 138 16.94 9.21 -5.92
CA ASP A 138 16.07 8.06 -6.16
C ASP A 138 16.58 6.82 -5.42
N ILE A 139 15.66 6.03 -4.87
CA ILE A 139 15.97 4.76 -4.22
C ILE A 139 15.29 3.60 -4.94
N PRO A 140 15.90 2.39 -4.92
CA PRO A 140 15.33 1.25 -5.62
C PRO A 140 14.00 0.81 -5.00
N VAL A 141 13.02 0.50 -5.86
CA VAL A 141 11.74 -0.08 -5.45
C VAL A 141 11.62 -1.48 -6.01
N HIS A 142 11.38 -2.45 -5.14
CA HIS A 142 11.08 -3.81 -5.54
C HIS A 142 9.56 -3.98 -5.72
N GLN A 143 9.09 -3.82 -6.95
CA GLN A 143 7.69 -4.00 -7.30
C GLN A 143 7.49 -5.31 -8.07
N ARG A 144 6.52 -6.12 -7.66
CA ARG A 144 6.05 -7.26 -8.47
C ARG A 144 4.76 -6.86 -9.17
N ALA A 145 4.77 -6.85 -10.50
CA ALA A 145 3.59 -6.56 -11.28
C ALA A 145 2.62 -7.75 -11.23
N HIS A 146 1.47 -7.57 -10.59
CA HIS A 146 0.37 -8.52 -10.60
C HIS A 146 -0.92 -7.81 -11.03
N ARG A 147 -1.76 -8.49 -11.83
CA ARG A 147 -2.96 -7.89 -12.44
C ARG A 147 -4.02 -7.41 -11.44
N ARG A 148 -4.01 -7.89 -10.20
CA ARG A 148 -5.03 -7.59 -9.18
C ARG A 148 -4.50 -6.82 -7.97
N GLN A 149 -3.20 -6.91 -7.70
CA GLN A 149 -2.54 -6.22 -6.60
C GLN A 149 -1.10 -5.94 -7.01
N SER A 150 -0.53 -4.85 -6.54
CA SER A 150 0.91 -4.58 -6.72
C SER A 150 1.60 -4.58 -5.36
N PRO A 151 2.17 -5.72 -4.91
CA PRO A 151 3.04 -5.70 -3.74
C PRO A 151 4.35 -4.98 -4.10
N MET A 152 4.73 -4.06 -3.23
CA MET A 152 5.89 -3.19 -3.40
C MET A 152 6.71 -3.20 -2.11
N ARG A 153 8.04 -3.14 -2.23
CA ARG A 153 8.94 -2.96 -1.10
C ARG A 153 9.93 -1.83 -1.38
N PHE A 154 10.06 -0.94 -0.40
CA PHE A 154 10.93 0.23 -0.43
C PHE A 154 11.93 0.14 0.72
N PRO A 155 13.21 0.47 0.54
CA PRO A 155 14.06 0.82 1.68
C PRO A 155 13.55 2.14 2.29
N LEU A 156 13.59 2.26 3.61
CA LEU A 156 13.12 3.45 4.33
C LEU A 156 14.20 4.01 5.26
N VAL A 157 14.23 5.32 5.31
CA VAL A 157 14.85 6.14 6.36
C VAL A 157 13.83 7.19 6.77
N ALA A 158 13.62 7.37 8.07
CA ALA A 158 12.94 8.49 8.69
C ALA A 158 13.80 8.96 9.86
N THR A 159 14.13 10.24 9.92
CA THR A 159 14.76 10.88 11.07
C THR A 159 13.92 12.08 11.47
N TYR A 160 13.80 12.36 12.76
CA TYR A 160 12.99 13.46 13.29
C TYR A 160 13.81 14.50 14.06
#